data_AF-A0A2A4YNT9-F1
#
_entry.id   AF-A0A2A4YNT9-F1
#
_cell.length_a   1.000
_cell.length_b   1.000
_cell.length_c   1.000
_cell.angle_alpha   90.00
_cell.angle_beta   90.00
_cell.angle_gamma   90.00
#
_symmetry.space_group_name_H-M   'P 1'
#
loop_
_entity.id
_entity.type
_entity.pdbx_description
1 polymer ?
#
loop_
_entity_poly.entity_id
_entity_poly.type
_entity_poly.pdbx_seq_one_letter_code
_entity_poly.pdbx_strand_id
1 'polypeptide(L)'
;MKTSLFKKGYLCNMVLPFIFFEWWYVLLSFIFVVLLESYVIKLFLKKSFKDLFKILFYANLVTTLAGYLFQGLFRIILSIIIWLVTGQDFSSYPITRAMLGGTEIPKGVDPQLSIEVLVTIITSIIIAFTLSVIIERKFLVNKIGKSIDKSLITKSIIVANLISYTLLTFWLFYNFLKL
;
A
#
# COMPACT_ATOMS: atom_id res chain seq x y z
N MET A 1 -14.28 31.54 5.53
CA MET A 1 -14.34 31.32 4.07
C MET A 1 -14.12 29.82 3.84
N LYS A 2 -15.16 29.05 3.52
CA LYS A 2 -15.04 27.59 3.34
C LYS A 2 -14.30 27.33 2.04
N THR A 3 -13.04 26.90 2.11
CA THR A 3 -12.28 26.56 0.92
C THR A 3 -12.89 25.30 0.31
N SER A 4 -13.23 25.36 -0.98
CA SER A 4 -13.88 24.26 -1.70
C SER A 4 -13.08 22.96 -1.56
N LEU A 5 -13.77 21.90 -1.10
CA LEU A 5 -13.31 20.51 -1.00
C LEU A 5 -12.63 19.99 -2.29
N PHE A 6 -12.85 20.67 -3.42
CA PHE A 6 -12.55 20.22 -4.76
C PHE A 6 -11.72 21.24 -5.56
N LYS A 7 -10.63 21.75 -4.98
CA LYS A 7 -9.58 22.32 -5.84
C LYS A 7 -9.06 21.19 -6.74
N LYS A 8 -9.28 21.32 -8.06
CA LYS A 8 -9.04 20.29 -9.10
C LYS A 8 -7.68 19.57 -8.99
N GLY A 9 -6.64 20.23 -8.48
CA GLY A 9 -5.31 19.63 -8.28
C GLY A 9 -5.27 18.50 -7.25
N TYR A 10 -6.02 18.61 -6.14
CA TYR A 10 -6.01 17.59 -5.10
C TYR A 10 -6.72 16.30 -5.54
N LEU A 11 -7.84 16.41 -6.26
CA LEU A 11 -8.54 15.25 -6.83
C LEU A 11 -7.68 14.49 -7.85
N CYS A 12 -6.87 15.19 -8.65
CA CYS A 12 -5.94 14.52 -9.57
C CYS A 12 -4.86 13.77 -8.81
N ASN A 13 -4.27 14.35 -7.76
CA ASN A 13 -3.23 13.69 -6.95
C ASN A 13 -3.76 12.52 -6.10
N MET A 14 -5.06 12.50 -5.78
CA MET A 14 -5.73 11.38 -5.09
C MET A 14 -5.87 10.13 -5.93
N VAL A 15 -6.17 10.30 -7.22
CA VAL A 15 -6.51 9.20 -8.14
C VAL A 15 -5.26 8.67 -8.85
N LEU A 16 -4.21 9.48 -8.90
CA LEU A 16 -3.05 9.27 -9.75
C LEU A 16 -1.71 9.13 -9.00
N PRO A 17 -1.63 8.58 -7.76
CA PRO A 17 -0.31 8.30 -7.22
C PRO A 17 0.27 7.13 -8.03
N PHE A 18 1.23 7.41 -8.90
CA PHE A 18 2.20 6.45 -9.45
C PHE A 18 1.78 5.49 -10.58
N ILE A 19 0.64 5.69 -11.28
CA ILE A 19 0.21 4.76 -12.34
C ILE A 19 1.11 4.78 -13.60
N PHE A 20 2.04 5.73 -13.81
CA PHE A 20 2.76 5.76 -15.10
C PHE A 20 4.28 6.00 -15.08
N PHE A 21 4.88 6.51 -14.01
CA PHE A 21 6.30 6.88 -14.04
C PHE A 21 7.27 5.79 -13.53
N GLU A 22 6.82 4.77 -12.80
CA GLU A 22 7.71 3.85 -12.08
C GLU A 22 7.36 2.35 -12.24
N TRP A 23 6.57 1.99 -13.25
CA TRP A 23 6.05 0.61 -13.42
C TRP A 23 7.12 -0.47 -13.47
N TRP A 24 8.32 -0.15 -13.97
CA TRP A 24 9.41 -1.09 -14.04
C TRP A 24 10.02 -1.38 -12.65
N TYR A 25 10.11 -0.39 -11.75
CA TYR A 25 10.49 -0.59 -10.36
C TYR A 25 9.45 -1.41 -9.61
N VAL A 26 8.16 -1.13 -9.88
CA VAL A 26 7.05 -1.91 -9.34
C VAL A 26 7.13 -3.36 -9.81
N LEU A 27 7.40 -3.62 -11.09
CA LEU A 27 7.51 -4.97 -11.65
C LEU A 27 8.70 -5.75 -11.10
N LEU A 28 9.88 -5.13 -10.95
CA LEU A 28 11.04 -5.76 -10.33
C LEU A 28 10.79 -6.09 -8.85
N SER A 29 10.22 -5.13 -8.12
CA SER A 29 9.84 -5.32 -6.71
C SER A 29 8.74 -6.38 -6.57
N PHE A 30 7.80 -6.43 -7.50
CA PHE A 30 6.70 -7.38 -7.51
C PHE A 30 7.19 -8.83 -7.59
N ILE A 31 8.09 -9.13 -8.53
CA ILE A 31 8.63 -10.50 -8.65
C ILE A 31 9.37 -10.89 -7.38
N PHE A 32 10.19 -9.98 -6.83
CA PHE A 32 10.92 -10.22 -5.59
C PHE A 32 9.98 -10.48 -4.41
N VAL A 33 8.96 -9.65 -4.23
CA VAL A 33 7.93 -9.81 -3.18
C VAL A 33 7.23 -11.16 -3.31
N VAL A 34 6.76 -11.53 -4.50
CA VAL A 34 6.07 -12.81 -4.70
C VAL A 34 6.98 -14.00 -4.40
N LEU A 35 8.26 -13.94 -4.81
CA LEU A 35 9.24 -14.99 -4.50
C LEU A 35 9.45 -15.13 -2.99
N LEU A 36 9.64 -14.00 -2.31
CA LEU A 36 9.85 -13.95 -0.87
C LEU A 36 8.64 -14.48 -0.10
N GLU A 37 7.44 -14.02 -0.42
CA GLU A 37 6.21 -14.46 0.24
C GLU A 37 5.95 -15.94 0.03
N SER A 38 6.18 -16.43 -1.19
CA SER A 38 6.07 -17.85 -1.51
C SER A 38 7.04 -18.70 -0.69
N TYR A 39 8.25 -18.18 -0.47
CA TYR A 39 9.25 -18.85 0.36
C TYR A 39 8.85 -18.84 1.83
N VAL A 40 8.43 -17.69 2.38
CA VAL A 40 8.00 -17.57 3.78
C VAL A 40 6.78 -18.47 4.03
N ILE A 41 5.74 -18.39 3.21
CA ILE A 41 4.51 -19.17 3.38
C ILE A 41 4.78 -20.68 3.24
N LYS A 42 5.75 -21.08 2.40
CA LYS A 42 6.21 -22.48 2.32
C LYS A 42 6.69 -23.00 3.68
N LEU A 43 7.41 -22.20 4.45
CA LEU A 43 7.92 -22.60 5.77
C LEU A 43 6.78 -22.93 6.75
N PHE A 44 5.65 -22.21 6.65
CA PHE A 44 4.47 -22.45 7.48
C PHE A 44 3.62 -23.62 6.98
N LEU A 45 3.31 -23.63 5.68
CA LEU A 45 2.31 -24.52 5.11
C LEU A 45 2.86 -25.84 4.59
N LYS A 46 4.19 -25.97 4.46
CA LYS A 46 4.91 -27.14 3.93
C LYS A 46 4.39 -27.58 2.54
N LYS A 47 3.85 -26.65 1.75
CA LYS A 47 3.40 -26.89 0.37
C LYS A 47 4.54 -26.66 -0.63
N SER A 48 4.36 -27.14 -1.86
CA SER A 48 5.35 -26.93 -2.91
C SER A 48 5.52 -25.43 -3.19
N PHE A 49 6.76 -24.99 -3.35
CA PHE A 49 7.05 -23.59 -3.69
C PHE A 49 6.37 -23.19 -5.00
N LYS A 50 6.37 -24.08 -5.99
CA LYS A 50 5.79 -23.84 -7.31
C LYS A 50 4.28 -23.59 -7.24
N ASP A 51 3.55 -24.32 -6.39
CA ASP A 51 2.10 -24.15 -6.24
C ASP A 51 1.80 -22.86 -5.49
N LEU A 52 2.53 -22.56 -4.42
CA LEU A 52 2.39 -21.32 -3.67
C LEU A 52 2.72 -20.10 -4.54
N PHE A 53 3.82 -20.16 -5.29
CA PHE A 53 4.21 -19.10 -6.21
C PHE A 53 3.13 -18.78 -7.22
N LYS A 54 2.51 -19.78 -7.86
CA LYS A 54 1.41 -19.53 -8.79
C LYS A 54 0.24 -18.83 -8.10
N ILE A 55 -0.20 -19.32 -6.94
CA ILE A 55 -1.34 -18.75 -6.22
C ILE A 55 -1.03 -17.31 -5.80
N LEU A 56 0.14 -17.09 -5.21
CA LEU A 56 0.55 -15.80 -4.67
C LEU A 56 0.88 -14.80 -5.78
N PHE A 57 1.38 -15.24 -6.93
CA PHE A 57 1.58 -14.38 -8.10
C PHE A 57 0.25 -13.78 -8.57
N TYR A 58 -0.79 -14.61 -8.74
CA TYR A 58 -2.12 -14.12 -9.12
C TYR A 58 -2.72 -13.24 -8.02
N ALA A 59 -2.59 -13.64 -6.76
CA ALA A 59 -3.11 -12.86 -5.64
C ALA A 59 -2.45 -11.49 -5.56
N ASN A 60 -1.12 -11.42 -5.61
CA ASN A 60 -0.37 -10.16 -5.62
C ASN A 60 -0.71 -9.31 -6.83
N LEU A 61 -0.85 -9.89 -8.04
CA LEU A 61 -1.24 -9.12 -9.23
C LEU A 61 -2.60 -8.44 -9.01
N VAL A 62 -3.57 -9.19 -8.48
CA VAL A 62 -4.89 -8.66 -8.12
C VAL A 62 -4.77 -7.60 -7.02
N THR A 63 -3.96 -7.85 -5.98
CA THR A 63 -3.74 -6.88 -4.90
C THR A 63 -3.10 -5.61 -5.40
N THR A 64 -2.10 -5.67 -6.29
CA THR A 64 -1.43 -4.48 -6.84
C THR A 64 -2.43 -3.66 -7.65
N LEU A 65 -3.20 -4.28 -8.54
CA LEU A 65 -4.24 -3.62 -9.32
C LEU A 65 -5.36 -3.04 -8.45
N ALA A 66 -5.83 -3.82 -7.47
CA ALA A 66 -6.84 -3.39 -6.51
C ALA A 66 -6.29 -2.27 -5.60
N GLY A 67 -5.03 -2.35 -5.20
CA GLY A 67 -4.34 -1.37 -4.37
C GLY A 67 -4.33 0.00 -5.03
N TYR A 68 -4.05 0.07 -6.33
CA TYR A 68 -4.14 1.32 -7.09
C TYR A 68 -5.55 1.93 -7.05
N LEU A 69 -6.58 1.10 -7.29
CA LEU A 69 -7.96 1.58 -7.32
C LEU A 69 -8.47 1.98 -5.92
N PHE A 70 -8.22 1.14 -4.92
CA PHE A 70 -8.76 1.31 -3.58
C PHE A 70 -7.98 2.31 -2.74
N GLN A 71 -6.69 2.53 -2.98
CA GLN A 71 -5.95 3.57 -2.25
C GLN A 71 -6.55 4.96 -2.46
N GLY A 72 -6.91 5.32 -3.70
CA GLY A 72 -7.57 6.60 -4.00
C GLY A 72 -8.92 6.71 -3.29
N LEU A 73 -9.74 5.66 -3.36
CA LEU A 73 -11.05 5.62 -2.69
C LEU A 73 -10.93 5.72 -1.16
N PHE A 74 -10.01 4.96 -0.55
CA PHE A 74 -9.77 5.00 0.90
C PHE A 74 -9.34 6.38 1.36
N ARG A 75 -8.43 7.02 0.63
CA ARG A 75 -7.93 8.36 0.92
C ARG A 75 -9.05 9.40 0.86
N ILE A 76 -9.93 9.32 -0.13
CA ILE A 76 -11.10 10.20 -0.23
C ILE A 76 -12.03 10.00 0.97
N ILE A 77 -12.41 8.76 1.28
CA ILE A 77 -13.32 8.44 2.39
C ILE A 77 -12.73 8.91 3.72
N LEU A 78 -11.47 8.59 3.99
CA LEU A 78 -10.78 8.96 5.23
C LEU A 78 -10.69 10.48 5.38
N SER A 79 -10.44 11.19 4.28
CA SER A 79 -10.41 12.65 4.28
C SER A 79 -11.78 13.27 4.57
N ILE A 80 -12.87 12.71 4.03
CA ILE A 80 -14.24 13.14 4.33
C ILE A 80 -14.56 12.90 5.82
N ILE A 81 -14.18 11.74 6.37
CA ILE A 81 -14.40 11.42 7.78
C ILE A 81 -13.67 12.41 8.69
N ILE A 82 -12.38 12.67 8.44
CA ILE A 82 -11.59 13.60 9.25
C ILE A 82 -12.21 15.00 9.21
N TRP A 83 -12.64 15.47 8.04
CA TRP A 83 -13.30 16.77 7.90
C TRP A 83 -14.61 16.86 8.68
N LEU A 84 -15.46 15.83 8.59
CA LEU A 84 -16.71 15.78 9.35
C LEU A 84 -16.48 15.79 10.87
N VAL A 85 -15.45 15.10 11.35
CA VAL A 85 -15.16 14.96 12.78
C VAL A 85 -14.46 16.19 13.36
N THR A 86 -13.53 16.79 12.62
CA THR A 86 -12.67 17.86 13.13
C THR A 86 -13.12 19.26 12.72
N GLY A 87 -13.94 19.38 11.68
CA GLY A 87 -14.32 20.66 11.08
C GLY A 87 -13.14 21.43 10.46
N GLN A 88 -11.96 20.81 10.36
CA GLN A 88 -10.73 21.45 9.91
C GLN A 88 -10.70 21.59 8.39
N ASP A 89 -10.28 22.76 7.91
CA ASP A 89 -10.09 22.99 6.48
C ASP A 89 -8.86 22.24 5.96
N PHE A 90 -9.02 21.59 4.81
CA PHE A 90 -8.00 20.77 4.16
C PHE A 90 -6.77 21.57 3.73
N SER A 91 -6.92 22.88 3.51
CA SER A 91 -5.81 23.75 3.14
C SER A 91 -4.90 24.10 4.30
N SER A 92 -5.30 23.90 5.55
CA SER A 92 -4.60 24.49 6.70
C SER A 92 -3.90 23.46 7.59
N TYR A 93 -4.16 22.17 7.36
CA TYR A 93 -3.67 21.10 8.21
C TYR A 93 -2.83 20.05 7.43
N PRO A 94 -1.56 19.83 7.83
CA PRO A 94 -0.63 18.89 7.21
C PRO A 94 -1.20 17.48 7.01
N ILE A 95 -1.85 16.94 8.04
CA ILE A 95 -2.36 15.56 8.06
C ILE A 95 -3.47 15.37 7.03
N THR A 96 -4.43 16.29 6.97
CA THR A 96 -5.53 16.23 5.99
C THR A 96 -4.98 16.44 4.58
N ARG A 97 -4.04 17.37 4.38
CA ARG A 97 -3.40 17.60 3.07
C ARG A 97 -2.62 16.36 2.58
N ALA A 98 -1.93 15.66 3.48
CA ALA A 98 -1.24 14.40 3.22
C ALA A 98 -2.18 13.25 2.83
N MET A 99 -3.34 13.17 3.50
CA MET A 99 -4.37 12.17 3.20
C MET A 99 -4.98 12.37 1.80
N LEU A 100 -5.06 13.61 1.33
CA LEU A 100 -5.49 13.96 -0.03
C LEU A 100 -4.38 13.74 -1.10
N GLY A 101 -3.19 13.24 -0.73
CA GLY A 101 -2.07 13.12 -1.66
C GLY A 101 -1.44 14.46 -2.06
N GLY A 102 -1.65 15.51 -1.27
CA GLY A 102 -1.00 16.81 -1.45
C GLY A 102 0.45 16.77 -0.98
N THR A 103 1.34 16.18 -1.78
CA THR A 103 2.80 16.18 -1.56
C THR A 103 3.49 17.28 -2.37
N GLU A 104 2.83 18.43 -2.55
CA GLU A 104 3.47 19.58 -3.18
C GLU A 104 4.60 20.06 -2.26
N ILE A 105 5.82 19.65 -2.57
CA ILE A 105 7.04 20.22 -1.97
C ILE A 105 7.13 21.66 -2.49
N PRO A 106 7.08 22.69 -1.63
CA PRO A 106 7.20 24.07 -2.07
C PRO A 106 8.52 24.25 -2.84
N LYS A 107 8.47 24.89 -4.01
CA LYS A 107 9.67 25.18 -4.80
C LYS A 107 10.69 25.94 -3.94
N GLY A 108 11.90 25.39 -3.81
CA GLY A 108 13.01 26.02 -3.09
C GLY A 108 13.20 25.56 -1.64
N VAL A 109 12.47 24.55 -1.18
CA VAL A 109 12.72 23.89 0.13
C VAL A 109 13.48 22.60 -0.12
N ASP A 110 14.59 22.39 0.61
CA ASP A 110 15.31 21.12 0.61
C ASP A 110 14.33 19.97 0.86
N PRO A 111 14.48 18.79 0.23
CA PRO A 111 13.58 17.65 0.42
C PRO A 111 13.82 16.99 1.79
N GLN A 112 13.63 17.75 2.87
CA GLN A 112 13.45 17.18 4.18
C GLN A 112 12.12 16.44 4.17
N LEU A 113 12.16 15.18 4.64
CA LEU A 113 11.00 14.30 4.79
C LEU A 113 9.95 15.01 5.66
N SER A 114 9.02 15.72 5.02
CA SER A 114 8.00 16.47 5.73
C SER A 114 7.02 15.51 6.40
N ILE A 115 6.35 15.96 7.47
CA ILE A 115 5.33 15.16 8.17
C ILE A 115 4.24 14.70 7.21
N GLU A 116 3.91 15.50 6.20
CA GLU A 116 2.94 15.16 5.17
C GLU A 116 3.38 13.95 4.35
N VAL A 117 4.63 13.95 3.88
CA VAL A 117 5.20 12.83 3.11
C VAL A 117 5.22 11.56 3.94
N LEU A 118 5.64 11.65 5.21
CA LEU A 118 5.64 10.52 6.14
C LEU A 118 4.23 9.94 6.34
N VAL A 119 3.23 10.79 6.58
CA VAL A 119 1.83 10.38 6.77
C VAL A 119 1.28 9.72 5.52
N THR A 120 1.57 10.27 4.33
CA THR A 120 1.16 9.67 3.05
C THR A 120 1.78 8.29 2.85
N ILE A 121 3.08 8.11 3.13
CA ILE A 121 3.78 6.83 3.01
C ILE A 121 3.16 5.80 3.98
N ILE A 122 3.03 6.14 5.26
CA ILE A 122 2.47 5.24 6.29
C ILE A 122 1.05 4.82 5.91
N THR A 123 0.19 5.78 5.52
CA THR A 123 -1.20 5.48 5.13
C THR A 123 -1.25 4.54 3.93
N SER A 124 -0.38 4.74 2.95
CA SER A 124 -0.30 3.89 1.76
C SER A 124 0.13 2.47 2.10
N ILE A 125 1.14 2.32 2.96
CA ILE A 125 1.62 1.02 3.43
C ILE A 125 0.51 0.28 4.17
N ILE A 126 -0.22 0.95 5.07
CA ILE A 126 -1.32 0.33 5.84
C ILE A 126 -2.43 -0.16 4.92
N ILE A 127 -2.87 0.67 3.96
CA ILE A 127 -3.93 0.29 3.01
C ILE A 127 -3.47 -0.90 2.16
N ALA A 128 -2.26 -0.81 1.60
CA ALA A 128 -1.70 -1.85 0.73
C ALA A 128 -1.55 -3.18 1.49
N PHE A 129 -0.95 -3.15 2.68
CA PHE A 129 -0.81 -4.31 3.56
C PHE A 129 -2.16 -4.96 3.86
N THR A 130 -3.16 -4.15 4.24
CA THR A 130 -4.50 -4.65 4.59
C THR A 130 -5.17 -5.34 3.41
N LEU A 131 -5.13 -4.73 2.22
CA LEU A 131 -5.68 -5.32 1.01
C LEU A 131 -4.96 -6.62 0.62
N SER A 132 -3.64 -6.63 0.73
CA SER A 132 -2.80 -7.81 0.45
C SER A 132 -3.20 -8.99 1.31
N VAL A 133 -3.26 -8.80 2.64
CA VAL A 133 -3.65 -9.85 3.58
C VAL A 133 -5.06 -10.39 3.26
N ILE A 134 -6.03 -9.52 2.97
CA ILE A 134 -7.41 -9.94 2.67
C ILE A 134 -7.47 -10.75 1.38
N ILE A 135 -6.86 -10.24 0.31
CA ILE A 135 -6.93 -10.84 -1.03
C ILE A 135 -6.15 -12.15 -1.05
N GLU A 136 -4.90 -12.16 -0.63
CA GLU A 136 -4.06 -13.37 -0.61
C GLU A 136 -4.68 -14.47 0.25
N ARG A 137 -5.25 -14.11 1.40
CA ARG A 137 -5.96 -15.07 2.25
C ARG A 137 -7.13 -15.68 1.53
N LYS A 138 -7.93 -14.89 0.84
CA LYS A 138 -9.07 -15.39 0.06
C LYS A 138 -8.60 -16.39 -1.00
N PHE A 139 -7.51 -16.09 -1.70
CA PHE A 139 -6.93 -16.98 -2.72
C PHE A 139 -6.42 -18.29 -2.12
N LEU A 140 -5.62 -18.23 -1.05
CA LEU A 140 -5.05 -19.42 -0.40
C LEU A 140 -6.14 -20.27 0.26
N VAL A 141 -7.12 -19.68 0.95
CA VAL A 141 -8.24 -20.42 1.53
C VAL A 141 -9.05 -21.13 0.44
N ASN A 142 -9.30 -20.47 -0.69
CA ASN A 142 -10.05 -21.08 -1.79
C ASN A 142 -9.29 -22.24 -2.47
N LYS A 143 -7.96 -22.13 -2.59
CA LYS A 143 -7.16 -23.13 -3.31
C LYS A 143 -6.70 -24.28 -2.44
N ILE A 144 -6.31 -24.03 -1.18
CA ILE A 144 -5.70 -25.04 -0.30
C ILE A 144 -6.33 -25.11 1.10
N GLY A 145 -7.30 -24.25 1.43
CA GLY A 145 -7.92 -24.15 2.75
C GLY A 145 -8.82 -25.32 3.15
N LYS A 146 -9.10 -26.28 2.26
CA LYS A 146 -9.72 -27.56 2.63
C LYS A 146 -8.72 -28.51 3.32
N SER A 147 -7.42 -28.31 3.10
CA SER A 147 -6.35 -29.22 3.56
C SER A 147 -5.50 -28.65 4.70
N ILE A 148 -5.74 -27.40 5.09
CA ILE A 148 -4.90 -26.65 6.03
C ILE A 148 -5.81 -25.78 6.90
N ASP A 149 -5.47 -25.65 8.17
CA ASP A 149 -6.12 -24.72 9.09
C ASP A 149 -6.08 -23.26 8.57
N LYS A 150 -7.24 -22.63 8.52
CA LYS A 150 -7.42 -21.24 8.10
C LYS A 150 -6.66 -20.26 9.01
N SER A 151 -6.49 -20.58 10.29
CA SER A 151 -5.70 -19.77 11.23
C SER A 151 -4.22 -19.76 10.83
N LEU A 152 -3.68 -20.93 10.49
CA LEU A 152 -2.29 -21.05 10.03
C LEU A 152 -2.06 -20.32 8.70
N ILE A 153 -3.00 -20.42 7.75
CA ILE A 153 -2.95 -19.65 6.50
C ILE A 153 -2.88 -18.14 6.82
N THR A 154 -3.77 -17.65 7.68
CA THR A 154 -3.82 -16.22 8.03
C THR A 154 -2.52 -15.75 8.67
N LYS A 155 -1.97 -16.51 9.61
CA LYS A 155 -0.67 -16.20 10.25
C LYS A 155 0.47 -16.15 9.22
N SER A 156 0.54 -17.13 8.33
CA SER A 156 1.61 -17.20 7.33
C SER A 156 1.61 -16.00 6.38
N ILE A 157 0.42 -15.54 5.99
CA ILE A 157 0.23 -14.39 5.09
C ILE A 157 0.62 -13.10 5.80
N ILE A 158 0.16 -12.90 7.05
CA ILE A 158 0.51 -11.72 7.85
C ILE A 158 2.03 -11.62 8.00
N VAL A 159 2.70 -12.72 8.35
CA VAL A 159 4.16 -12.75 8.50
C VAL A 159 4.86 -12.47 7.17
N ALA A 160 4.43 -13.11 6.10
CA ALA A 160 5.02 -12.92 4.77
C ALA A 160 4.91 -11.46 4.30
N ASN A 161 3.70 -10.88 4.40
CA ASN A 161 3.48 -9.49 4.07
C ASN A 161 4.28 -8.55 4.97
N LEU A 162 4.35 -8.80 6.29
CA LEU A 162 5.12 -7.95 7.19
C LEU A 162 6.59 -7.89 6.76
N ILE A 163 7.19 -9.05 6.46
CA ILE A 163 8.58 -9.14 5.99
C ILE A 163 8.74 -8.41 4.64
N SER A 164 7.86 -8.67 3.68
CA SER A 164 7.90 -8.04 2.34
C SER A 164 7.83 -6.51 2.43
N TYR A 165 6.86 -5.99 3.16
CA TYR A 165 6.67 -4.54 3.31
C TYR A 165 7.78 -3.90 4.13
N THR A 166 8.33 -4.57 5.16
CA THR A 166 9.50 -4.05 5.89
C THR A 166 10.72 -3.93 4.97
N LEU A 167 11.02 -4.95 4.17
CA LEU A 167 12.14 -4.91 3.22
C LEU A 167 11.92 -3.86 2.12
N LEU A 168 10.71 -3.76 1.58
CA LEU A 168 10.34 -2.74 0.60
C LEU A 168 10.49 -1.33 1.20
N THR A 169 10.08 -1.15 2.45
CA THR A 169 10.16 0.13 3.16
C THR A 169 11.63 0.54 3.35
N PHE A 170 12.50 -0.35 3.83
CA PHE A 170 13.94 -0.06 3.94
C PHE A 170 14.57 0.26 2.59
N TRP A 171 14.21 -0.45 1.52
CA TRP A 171 14.71 -0.18 0.18
C TRP A 171 14.24 1.18 -0.34
N LEU A 172 12.98 1.54 -0.13
CA LEU A 172 12.45 2.86 -0.47
C LEU A 172 13.18 3.95 0.31
N PHE A 173 13.26 3.85 1.63
CA PHE A 173 13.95 4.84 2.46
C PHE A 173 15.44 4.95 2.11
N TYR A 174 16.14 3.84 1.83
CA TYR A 174 17.55 3.88 1.41
C TYR A 174 17.75 4.63 0.08
N ASN A 175 16.85 4.44 -0.89
CA ASN A 175 16.97 5.12 -2.18
C ASN A 175 16.46 6.56 -2.15
N PHE A 176 15.43 6.87 -1.35
CA PHE A 176 14.88 8.22 -1.20
C PHE A 176 15.69 9.11 -0.25
N LEU A 177 16.37 8.53 0.77
CA LEU A 177 17.23 9.25 1.72
C LEU A 177 18.70 9.30 1.29
N LYS A 178 19.05 8.76 0.13
CA LYS A 178 20.29 9.15 -0.58
C LYS A 178 20.12 10.57 -1.14
N LEU A 179 20.05 11.51 -0.21
CA LEU A 179 20.48 12.90 -0.37
C LEU A 179 21.93 12.98 0.11
#